data_AF-A0A524AQH5-F1
#
_entry.id   AF-A0A524AQH5-F1
#
_cell.length_a   1.000
_cell.length_b   1.000
_cell.length_c   1.000
_cell.angle_alpha   90.00
_cell.angle_beta   90.00
_cell.angle_gamma   90.00
#
_symmetry.space_group_name_H-M   'P 1'
#
loop_
_entity.id
_entity.type
_entity.pdbx_description
1 polymer ?
#
loop_
_entity_poly.entity_id
_entity_poly.type
_entity_poly.pdbx_seq_one_letter_code
_entity_poly.pdbx_strand_id
1 'polypeptide(L)'
;MTQDDVTQKLGGLKTAKSALLLEAELLKRMGLVHYARPLYLRVAEHEVQLAEAFASLGRDRDAQVSYLSAAHCFIEAHKFATASRVLQSVLERFIDDQEARQLIKMCEGKADEPFTADLPEIRALVNLLLRKELIEESEWEAELKAVSQL
;
A
#
# COMPACT_ATOMS: atom_id res chain seq x y z
N MET A 1 14.54 -15.15 19.01
CA MET A 1 13.77 -15.70 17.87
C MET A 1 14.58 -16.81 17.27
N THR A 2 13.98 -17.99 17.16
CA THR A 2 14.61 -19.14 16.50
C THR A 2 14.42 -19.01 14.98
N GLN A 3 15.22 -19.73 14.19
CA GLN A 3 15.12 -19.75 12.73
C GLN A 3 13.74 -20.27 12.25
N ASP A 4 13.12 -21.15 13.04
CA ASP A 4 11.78 -21.68 12.80
C ASP A 4 10.71 -20.60 12.98
N ASP A 5 10.84 -19.74 14.01
CA ASP A 5 9.94 -18.60 14.24
C ASP A 5 9.95 -17.61 13.06
N VAL A 6 11.14 -17.34 12.50
CA VAL A 6 11.30 -16.45 11.33
C VAL A 6 10.62 -17.07 10.10
N THR A 7 10.78 -18.38 9.90
CA THR A 7 10.24 -19.08 8.74
C THR A 7 8.72 -19.15 8.79
N GLN A 8 8.13 -19.42 9.96
CA GLN A 8 6.67 -19.39 10.14
C GLN A 8 6.11 -17.99 9.91
N LYS A 9 6.77 -16.94 10.43
CA LYS A 9 6.39 -15.55 10.20
C LYS A 9 6.42 -15.17 8.71
N LEU A 10 7.47 -15.57 7.98
CA LEU A 10 7.57 -15.38 6.53
C LEU A 10 6.40 -16.04 5.78
N GLY A 11 6.01 -17.25 6.20
CA GLY A 11 4.85 -17.96 5.64
C GLY A 11 3.54 -17.18 5.82
N GLY A 12 3.28 -16.70 7.05
CA GLY A 12 2.11 -15.89 7.35
C GLY A 12 2.04 -14.59 6.54
N LEU A 13 3.17 -13.87 6.45
CA LEU A 13 3.28 -12.64 5.66
C LEU A 13 3.03 -12.86 4.17
N LYS A 14 3.55 -13.96 3.60
CA LYS A 14 3.32 -14.32 2.18
C LYS A 14 1.85 -14.59 1.89
N THR A 15 1.16 -15.32 2.77
CA THR A 15 -0.27 -15.60 2.61
C THR A 15 -1.10 -14.32 2.72
N ALA A 16 -0.85 -13.51 3.75
CA ALA A 16 -1.57 -12.26 3.97
C ALA A 16 -1.41 -11.29 2.79
N LYS A 17 -0.18 -11.08 2.30
CA LYS A 17 0.05 -10.18 1.16
C LYS A 17 -0.63 -10.65 -0.11
N SER A 18 -0.69 -11.97 -0.36
CA SER A 18 -1.25 -12.53 -1.59
C SER A 18 -2.77 -12.33 -1.65
N ALA A 19 -3.45 -12.49 -0.51
CA ALA A 19 -4.88 -12.22 -0.40
C ALA A 19 -5.19 -10.74 -0.63
N LEU A 20 -4.46 -9.84 0.03
CA LEU A 20 -4.64 -8.39 -0.10
C LEU A 20 -4.33 -7.89 -1.52
N LEU A 21 -3.28 -8.42 -2.15
CA LEU A 21 -2.91 -8.04 -3.51
C LEU A 21 -3.96 -8.49 -4.53
N LEU A 22 -4.52 -9.70 -4.38
CA LEU A 22 -5.59 -10.18 -5.24
C LEU A 22 -6.82 -9.27 -5.14
N GLU A 23 -7.21 -8.89 -3.93
CA GLU A 23 -8.33 -7.98 -3.69
C GLU A 23 -8.08 -6.59 -4.29
N ALA A 24 -6.87 -6.03 -4.09
CA ALA A 24 -6.47 -4.75 -4.67
C ALA A 24 -6.53 -4.76 -6.20
N GLU A 25 -6.00 -5.81 -6.84
CA GLU A 25 -6.03 -5.98 -8.30
C GLU A 25 -7.45 -6.13 -8.85
N LEU A 26 -8.33 -6.83 -8.13
CA LEU A 26 -9.75 -6.95 -8.52
C LEU A 26 -10.44 -5.59 -8.47
N LEU A 27 -10.26 -4.83 -7.39
CA LEU A 27 -10.81 -3.48 -7.26
C LEU A 27 -10.28 -2.57 -8.38
N LYS A 28 -8.99 -2.60 -8.66
CA LYS A 28 -8.37 -1.84 -9.76
C LYS A 28 -8.98 -2.21 -11.12
N ARG A 29 -9.15 -3.51 -11.41
CA ARG A 29 -9.80 -4.00 -12.65
C ARG A 29 -11.26 -3.57 -12.77
N MET A 30 -11.95 -3.39 -11.65
CA MET A 30 -13.31 -2.85 -11.60
C MET A 30 -13.36 -1.32 -11.71
N GLY A 31 -12.21 -0.64 -11.86
CA GLY A 31 -12.12 0.82 -11.88
C GLY A 31 -12.20 1.46 -10.49
N LEU A 32 -12.23 0.68 -9.43
CA LEU A 32 -12.35 1.10 -8.03
C LEU A 32 -10.96 1.41 -7.42
N VAL A 33 -10.13 2.16 -8.15
CA VAL A 33 -8.71 2.41 -7.80
C VAL A 33 -8.57 3.03 -6.41
N HIS A 34 -9.46 3.95 -6.03
CA HIS A 34 -9.45 4.57 -4.72
C HIS A 34 -9.59 3.57 -3.56
N TYR A 35 -10.38 2.50 -3.77
CA TYR A 35 -10.57 1.43 -2.79
C TYR A 35 -9.42 0.42 -2.78
N ALA A 36 -8.68 0.31 -3.89
CA ALA A 36 -7.49 -0.54 -3.97
C ALA A 36 -6.29 0.06 -3.23
N ARG A 37 -6.16 1.40 -3.19
CA ARG A 37 -4.99 2.09 -2.61
C ARG A 37 -4.67 1.68 -1.16
N PRO A 38 -5.62 1.59 -0.22
CA PRO A 38 -5.32 1.15 1.15
C PRO A 38 -4.82 -0.30 1.22
N LEU A 39 -5.30 -1.16 0.32
CA LEU A 39 -4.84 -2.55 0.24
C LEU A 39 -3.42 -2.63 -0.28
N TYR A 40 -3.08 -1.87 -1.33
CA TYR A 40 -1.70 -1.77 -1.80
C TYR A 40 -0.75 -1.25 -0.72
N LEU A 41 -1.18 -0.28 0.10
CA LEU A 41 -0.37 0.19 1.23
C LEU A 41 -0.05 -0.95 2.21
N ARG A 42 -1.06 -1.72 2.61
CA ARG A 42 -0.88 -2.88 3.52
C ARG A 42 0.01 -3.96 2.90
N VAL A 43 -0.13 -4.22 1.60
CA VAL A 43 0.75 -5.14 0.87
C VAL A 43 2.20 -4.64 0.91
N ALA A 44 2.42 -3.34 0.69
CA ALA A 44 3.75 -2.73 0.75
C ALA A 44 4.40 -2.91 2.13
N GLU A 45 3.64 -2.68 3.20
CA GLU A 45 4.10 -2.88 4.58
C GLU A 45 4.49 -4.35 4.85
N HIS A 46 3.71 -5.31 4.37
CA HIS A 46 4.06 -6.72 4.46
C HIS A 46 5.31 -7.07 3.67
N GLU A 47 5.51 -6.48 2.48
CA GLU A 47 6.70 -6.70 1.66
C GLU A 47 7.96 -6.10 2.30
N VAL A 48 7.87 -4.94 2.95
CA VAL A 48 8.98 -4.39 3.76
C VAL A 48 9.35 -5.36 4.89
N GLN A 49 8.37 -5.88 5.62
CA GLN A 49 8.63 -6.86 6.69
C GLN A 49 9.25 -8.16 6.15
N LEU A 50 8.84 -8.62 4.96
CA LEU A 50 9.47 -9.75 4.28
C LEU A 50 10.92 -9.44 3.90
N ALA A 51 11.17 -8.25 3.36
CA ALA A 51 12.50 -7.84 2.94
C ALA A 51 13.48 -7.76 4.12
N GLU A 52 13.05 -7.16 5.24
CA GLU A 52 13.83 -7.10 6.48
C GLU A 52 14.13 -8.50 7.03
N ALA A 53 13.13 -9.39 7.01
CA ALA A 53 13.31 -10.77 7.44
C ALA A 53 14.30 -11.52 6.52
N PHE A 54 14.21 -11.38 5.20
CA PHE A 54 15.18 -11.97 4.27
C PHE A 54 16.58 -11.42 4.46
N ALA A 55 16.74 -10.10 4.64
CA ALA A 55 18.04 -9.48 4.91
C ALA A 55 18.65 -10.00 6.22
N SER A 56 17.85 -10.18 7.27
CA SER A 56 18.32 -10.76 8.55
C SER A 56 18.83 -12.21 8.43
N LEU A 57 18.37 -12.93 7.41
CA LEU A 57 18.79 -14.29 7.07
C LEU A 57 19.95 -14.33 6.06
N GLY A 58 20.49 -13.18 5.65
CA GLY A 58 21.53 -13.08 4.61
C GLY A 58 21.01 -13.38 3.20
N ARG A 59 19.69 -13.35 2.98
CA ARG A 59 19.05 -13.61 1.69
C ARG A 59 18.84 -12.31 0.91
N ASP A 60 19.95 -11.65 0.58
CA ASP A 60 19.93 -10.27 0.05
C ASP A 60 19.14 -10.15 -1.26
N ARG A 61 19.20 -11.14 -2.15
CA ARG A 61 18.40 -11.13 -3.40
C ARG A 61 16.90 -11.22 -3.14
N ASP A 62 16.48 -12.03 -2.17
CA ASP A 62 15.06 -12.12 -1.82
C ASP A 62 14.58 -10.83 -1.13
N ALA A 63 15.46 -10.22 -0.32
CA ALA A 63 15.20 -8.92 0.28
C ALA A 63 15.03 -7.83 -0.79
N GLN A 64 15.91 -7.81 -1.79
CA GLN A 64 15.82 -6.90 -2.94
C GLN A 64 14.49 -7.03 -3.66
N VAL A 65 14.08 -8.26 -4.01
CA VAL A 65 12.79 -8.53 -4.68
C VAL A 65 11.62 -8.03 -3.84
N SER A 66 11.63 -8.28 -2.53
CA SER A 66 10.57 -7.79 -1.64
C SER A 66 10.56 -6.27 -1.50
N TYR A 67 11.72 -5.59 -1.44
CA TYR A 67 11.76 -4.12 -1.44
C TYR A 67 11.25 -3.50 -2.75
N LEU A 68 11.58 -4.08 -3.90
CA LEU A 68 11.04 -3.65 -5.20
C LEU A 68 9.52 -3.83 -5.25
N SER A 69 9.02 -4.99 -4.81
CA SER A 69 7.58 -5.26 -4.69
C SER A 69 6.87 -4.26 -3.77
N ALA A 70 7.49 -3.94 -2.62
CA ALA A 70 6.98 -2.91 -1.71
C ALA A 70 6.89 -1.55 -2.40
N ALA A 71 7.94 -1.14 -3.13
CA ALA A 71 7.97 0.13 -3.83
C ALA A 71 6.87 0.25 -4.91
N HIS A 72 6.64 -0.81 -5.69
CA HIS A 72 5.52 -0.86 -6.64
C HIS A 72 4.17 -0.65 -5.93
N CYS A 73 3.96 -1.34 -4.80
CA CYS A 73 2.74 -1.21 -4.03
C CYS A 73 2.58 0.18 -3.40
N PHE A 74 3.66 0.80 -2.93
CA PHE A 74 3.63 2.20 -2.48
C PHE A 74 3.27 3.17 -3.62
N ILE A 75 3.78 2.95 -4.84
CA ILE A 75 3.41 3.74 -6.02
C ILE A 75 1.92 3.61 -6.33
N GLU A 76 1.38 2.39 -6.33
CA GLU A 76 -0.05 2.12 -6.51
C GLU A 76 -0.90 2.75 -5.39
N ALA A 77 -0.37 2.84 -4.17
CA ALA A 77 -1.01 3.53 -3.04
C ALA A 77 -0.86 5.08 -3.09
N HIS A 78 -0.16 5.62 -4.09
CA HIS A 78 0.24 7.03 -4.24
C HIS A 78 1.11 7.55 -3.09
N LYS A 79 1.97 6.69 -2.56
CA LYS A 79 3.01 7.00 -1.57
C LYS A 79 4.38 7.12 -2.23
N PHE A 80 4.51 8.07 -3.16
CA PHE A 80 5.69 8.23 -4.02
C PHE A 80 6.98 8.60 -3.28
N ALA A 81 6.91 9.47 -2.27
CA ALA A 81 8.07 9.85 -1.47
C ALA A 81 8.52 8.67 -0.60
N THR A 82 7.56 7.91 -0.06
CA THR A 82 7.85 6.69 0.69
C THR A 82 8.44 5.59 -0.21
N ALA A 83 7.88 5.38 -1.40
CA ALA A 83 8.45 4.46 -2.41
C ALA A 83 9.90 4.83 -2.76
N SER A 84 10.16 6.11 -3.01
CA SER A 84 11.52 6.61 -3.31
C SER A 84 12.53 6.27 -2.22
N ARG A 85 12.15 6.41 -0.94
CA ARG A 85 13.01 6.09 0.20
C ARG A 85 13.35 4.60 0.27
N VAL A 86 12.35 3.74 0.02
CA VAL A 86 12.57 2.29 -0.04
C VAL A 86 13.54 1.95 -1.19
N LEU A 87 13.34 2.52 -2.37
CA LEU A 87 14.19 2.30 -3.53
C LEU A 87 15.62 2.81 -3.35
N GLN A 88 15.82 3.91 -2.62
CA GLN A 88 17.15 4.38 -2.24
C GLN A 88 17.88 3.34 -1.39
N SER A 89 17.20 2.71 -0.42
CA SER A 89 17.81 1.63 0.38
C SER A 89 18.19 0.39 -0.44
N VAL A 90 17.46 0.13 -1.54
CA VAL A 90 17.84 -0.91 -2.51
C VAL A 90 19.13 -0.51 -3.22
N LEU A 91 19.22 0.72 -3.73
CA LEU A 91 20.39 1.21 -4.45
C LEU A 91 21.65 1.36 -3.59
N GLU A 92 21.51 1.56 -2.27
CA GLU A 92 22.63 1.53 -1.34
C GLU A 92 23.33 0.16 -1.30
N ARG A 93 22.60 -0.92 -1.53
CA ARG A 93 23.12 -2.31 -1.55
C ARG A 93 23.32 -2.86 -2.95
N PHE A 94 22.49 -2.43 -3.91
CA PHE A 94 22.43 -2.91 -5.29
C PHE A 94 22.52 -1.71 -6.24
N ILE A 95 23.71 -1.11 -6.32
CA ILE A 95 23.95 0.18 -6.99
C ILE A 95 23.48 0.18 -8.45
N ASP A 96 23.56 -0.94 -9.14
CA ASP A 96 23.22 -1.07 -10.56
C ASP A 96 21.81 -1.62 -10.82
N ASP A 97 20.93 -1.63 -9.82
CA ASP A 97 19.53 -2.02 -9.99
C ASP A 97 18.80 -1.03 -10.91
N GLN A 98 18.57 -1.48 -12.16
CA GLN A 98 17.92 -0.68 -13.20
C GLN A 98 16.44 -0.42 -12.88
N GLU A 99 15.76 -1.39 -12.27
CA GLU A 99 14.34 -1.26 -11.95
C GLU A 99 14.15 -0.22 -10.85
N ALA A 100 14.96 -0.26 -9.80
CA ALA A 100 14.92 0.73 -8.74
C ALA A 100 15.17 2.15 -9.26
N ARG A 101 16.13 2.32 -10.19
CA ARG A 101 16.39 3.62 -10.84
C ARG A 101 15.21 4.11 -11.67
N GLN A 102 14.52 3.22 -12.38
CA GLN A 102 13.33 3.58 -13.16
C GLN A 102 12.18 4.01 -12.25
N LEU A 103 11.93 3.26 -11.17
CA LEU A 103 10.86 3.56 -10.23
C LEU A 103 11.10 4.87 -9.46
N ILE A 104 12.35 5.19 -9.12
CA ILE A 104 12.68 6.50 -8.52
C ILE A 104 12.28 7.64 -9.45
N LYS A 105 12.60 7.54 -10.76
CA LYS A 105 12.19 8.55 -11.74
C LYS A 105 10.67 8.71 -11.83
N MET A 106 9.91 7.63 -11.66
CA MET A 106 8.44 7.70 -11.63
C MET A 106 7.90 8.45 -10.41
N CYS A 107 8.67 8.47 -9.31
CA CYS A 107 8.31 9.13 -8.06
C CYS A 107 8.86 10.56 -7.94
N GLU A 108 9.82 10.95 -8.79
CA GLU A 108 10.45 12.27 -8.74
C GLU A 108 9.41 13.41 -8.78
N GLY A 109 9.53 14.34 -7.82
CA GLY A 109 8.64 15.50 -7.70
C GLY A 109 7.22 15.20 -7.19
N LYS A 110 6.89 13.95 -6.85
CA LYS A 110 5.58 13.58 -6.32
C LYS A 110 5.64 13.37 -4.81
N ALA A 111 4.73 14.01 -4.09
CA ALA A 111 4.56 13.82 -2.65
C ALA A 111 3.63 12.63 -2.36
N ASP A 112 3.67 12.13 -1.13
CA ASP A 112 2.69 11.13 -0.68
C ASP A 112 1.30 11.77 -0.62
N GLU A 113 0.32 11.17 -1.29
CA GLU A 113 -1.06 11.63 -1.22
C GLU A 113 -1.74 11.09 0.04
N PRO A 114 -2.46 11.92 0.82
CA PRO A 114 -3.29 11.43 1.90
C PRO A 114 -4.42 10.56 1.35
N PHE A 115 -4.91 9.64 2.18
CA PHE A 115 -6.17 8.97 1.89
C PHE A 115 -7.30 9.95 2.24
N THR A 116 -8.21 10.17 1.29
CA THR A 116 -9.41 10.97 1.54
C THR A 116 -10.61 10.04 1.54
N ALA A 117 -11.33 9.97 2.66
CA ALA A 117 -12.63 9.30 2.74
C ALA A 117 -13.70 9.98 1.86
N ASP A 118 -13.42 11.20 1.41
CA ASP A 118 -14.27 11.99 0.54
C ASP A 118 -14.15 11.58 -0.94
N LEU A 119 -14.68 10.40 -1.26
CA LEU A 119 -14.75 9.92 -2.63
C LEU A 119 -16.00 10.48 -3.33
N PRO A 120 -15.91 10.99 -4.58
CA PRO A 120 -17.05 11.51 -5.32
C PRO A 120 -18.23 10.55 -5.41
N GLU A 121 -17.95 9.24 -5.50
CA GLU A 121 -18.95 8.18 -5.58
C GLU A 121 -19.68 7.98 -4.25
N ILE A 122 -18.95 8.01 -3.13
CA ILE A 122 -19.53 7.96 -1.79
C ILE A 122 -20.37 9.21 -1.56
N ARG A 123 -19.85 10.39 -1.94
CA ARG A 123 -20.58 11.66 -1.85
C ARG A 123 -21.85 11.65 -2.71
N ALA A 124 -21.81 11.06 -3.91
CA ALA A 124 -22.98 10.92 -4.76
C ALA A 124 -24.03 9.98 -4.14
N LEU A 125 -23.60 8.86 -3.55
CA LEU A 125 -24.50 7.94 -2.83
C LEU A 125 -25.11 8.61 -1.60
N VAL A 126 -24.31 9.27 -0.78
CA VAL A 126 -24.77 10.02 0.41
C VAL A 126 -25.78 11.09 -0.01
N ASN A 127 -25.47 11.89 -1.04
CA ASN A 127 -26.41 12.88 -1.57
C ASN A 127 -27.74 12.26 -2.03
N LEU A 128 -27.70 11.05 -2.62
CA LEU A 128 -28.91 10.32 -2.97
C LEU A 128 -29.68 9.87 -1.74
N LEU A 129 -29.02 9.33 -0.72
CA LEU A 129 -29.64 8.87 0.52
C LEU A 129 -30.27 10.03 1.31
N LEU A 130 -29.58 11.19 1.39
CA LEU A 130 -30.10 12.43 1.97
C LEU A 130 -31.35 12.91 1.23
N ARG A 131 -31.31 12.95 -0.11
CA ARG A 131 -32.49 13.32 -0.94
C ARG A 131 -33.66 12.35 -0.81
N LYS A 132 -33.40 11.12 -0.37
CA LYS A 132 -34.42 10.10 -0.11
C LYS A 132 -34.84 10.04 1.36
N GLU A 133 -34.31 10.94 2.19
CA GLU A 133 -34.61 11.03 3.62
C GLU A 133 -34.31 9.70 4.35
N LEU A 134 -33.30 8.95 3.87
CA LEU A 134 -32.90 7.66 4.45
C LEU A 134 -31.81 7.79 5.54
N ILE A 135 -31.10 8.92 5.56
CA ILE A 135 -30.07 9.29 6.53
C ILE A 135 -30.17 10.80 6.80
N GLU A 136 -29.66 11.27 7.94
CA GLU A 136 -29.51 12.70 8.22
C GLU A 136 -28.09 13.21 7.91
N GLU A 137 -27.96 14.50 7.55
CA GLU A 137 -26.66 15.12 7.22
C GLU A 137 -25.73 15.15 8.44
N SER A 138 -26.30 15.38 9.63
CA SER A 138 -25.62 15.37 10.93
C SER A 138 -24.99 14.01 11.26
N GLU A 139 -25.66 12.91 10.92
CA GLU A 139 -25.16 11.54 11.14
C GLU A 139 -23.96 11.26 10.24
N TRP A 140 -24.03 11.66 8.97
CA TRP A 140 -22.92 11.47 8.02
C TRP A 140 -21.69 12.31 8.35
N GLU A 141 -21.86 13.57 8.76
CA GLU A 141 -20.73 14.44 9.16
C GLU A 141 -19.99 13.91 10.40
N ALA A 142 -20.71 13.30 11.35
CA ALA A 142 -20.13 12.67 12.52
C ALA A 142 -19.28 11.44 12.13
N GLU A 143 -19.80 10.58 11.24
CA GLU A 143 -19.10 9.40 10.75
C GLU A 143 -17.86 9.75 9.92
N LEU A 144 -17.94 10.76 9.04
CA LEU A 144 -16.77 11.24 8.29
C LEU A 144 -15.65 11.73 9.20
N LYS A 145 -15.98 12.47 10.27
CA LYS A 145 -14.99 12.91 11.26
C LYS A 145 -14.35 11.74 11.99
N ALA A 146 -15.11 10.72 12.34
CA ALA A 146 -14.59 9.52 13.00
C ALA A 146 -13.61 8.75 12.09
N VAL A 147 -13.95 8.60 10.80
CA VAL A 147 -13.11 7.89 9.82
C VAL A 147 -11.85 8.69 9.43
N SER A 148 -11.92 10.02 9.42
CA SER A 148 -10.78 10.89 9.07
C SER A 148 -9.72 11.01 10.17
N GLN A 149 -10.00 10.47 11.36
CA GLN A 149 -9.09 10.48 12.52
C GLN A 149 -8.37 9.14 12.74
N LEU A 150 -8.62 8.14 11.88
CA LEU A 150 -7.90 6.86 11.79
C LEU A 150 -6.75 6.97 10.78
#